data_AF-A0A7X6T2U7-F1
#
_entry.id   AF-A0A7X6T2U7-F1
#
_cell.length_a   1.000
_cell.length_b   1.000
_cell.length_c   1.000
_cell.angle_alpha   90.00
_cell.angle_beta   90.00
_cell.angle_gamma   90.00
#
_symmetry.space_group_name_H-M   'P 1'
#
loop_
_entity.id
_entity.type
_entity.pdbx_description
1 polymer ?
#
loop_
_entity_poly.entity_id
_entity_poly.type
_entity_poly.pdbx_seq_one_letter_code
_entity_poly.pdbx_strand_id
1 'polypeptide(L)'
;MARESWLVVGLGNPGKTYDRTWHNVGRMAVDRLAQSHGIPVKRRRFRGLTGDGLIGGTRVRFLQPNTYMNLSGESLVRAMAFE
;
A
#
# COMPACT_ATOMS: atom_id res chain seq x y z
N MET A 1 24.07 8.86 -1.53
CA MET A 1 23.45 7.63 -2.06
C MET A 1 22.00 7.65 -1.62
N ALA A 2 21.05 7.85 -2.55
CA ALA A 2 19.65 7.73 -2.22
C ALA A 2 19.43 6.33 -1.65
N ARG A 3 18.97 6.21 -0.41
CA ARG A 3 18.61 4.90 0.15
C ARG A 3 17.48 4.38 -0.72
N GLU A 4 17.72 3.30 -1.46
CA GLU A 4 16.70 2.64 -2.26
C GLU A 4 15.44 2.44 -1.42
N SER A 5 14.34 3.08 -1.83
CA SER A 5 13.04 2.98 -1.21
C SER A 5 12.11 2.23 -2.15
N TRP A 6 11.47 1.18 -1.62
CA TRP A 6 10.42 0.48 -2.35
C TRP A 6 9.06 1.04 -1.96
N LEU A 7 8.23 1.34 -2.96
CA LEU A 7 6.80 1.56 -2.80
C LEU A 7 6.06 0.29 -3.24
N VAL A 8 5.52 -0.46 -2.29
CA VAL A 8 4.74 -1.68 -2.56
C VAL A 8 3.25 -1.36 -2.47
N VAL A 9 2.53 -1.52 -3.57
CA VAL A 9 1.13 -1.08 -3.68
C VAL A 9 0.18 -2.26 -3.83
N GLY A 10 -0.84 -2.31 -2.97
CA GLY A 10 -1.91 -3.30 -3.02
C GLY A 10 -3.15 -2.70 -3.66
N LEU A 11 -3.38 -3.00 -4.93
CA LEU A 11 -4.56 -2.52 -5.65
C LEU A 11 -5.82 -3.31 -5.25
N GLY A 12 -6.95 -2.61 -5.24
CA GLY A 12 -8.26 -3.16 -4.87
C GLY A 12 -9.29 -2.06 -4.60
N ASN A 13 -10.51 -2.47 -4.31
CA ASN A 13 -11.59 -1.58 -3.88
C ASN A 13 -11.67 -1.51 -2.35
N PRO A 14 -11.93 -0.32 -1.77
CA PRO A 14 -12.14 -0.18 -0.33
C PRO A 14 -13.53 -0.66 0.10
N GLY A 15 -13.62 -1.22 1.31
CA GLY A 15 -14.90 -1.54 1.97
C GLY A 15 -15.19 -3.04 2.06
N LYS A 16 -15.93 -3.42 3.10
CA LYS A 16 -16.16 -4.81 3.51
C LYS A 16 -16.67 -5.72 2.40
N THR A 17 -17.50 -5.18 1.50
CA THR A 17 -18.07 -5.92 0.37
C THR A 17 -17.01 -6.43 -0.61
N TYR A 18 -15.83 -5.80 -0.66
CA TYR A 18 -14.77 -6.14 -1.61
C TYR A 18 -13.63 -6.97 -1.00
N ASP A 19 -13.57 -7.11 0.33
CA ASP A 19 -12.44 -7.70 1.06
C ASP A 19 -12.06 -9.11 0.58
N ARG A 20 -13.03 -9.88 0.05
CA ARG A 20 -12.81 -11.27 -0.41
C ARG A 20 -13.15 -11.46 -1.89
N THR A 21 -12.80 -10.47 -2.71
CA THR A 21 -12.95 -10.54 -4.17
C THR A 21 -11.59 -10.76 -4.85
N TRP A 22 -11.59 -11.37 -6.03
CA TRP A 22 -10.37 -11.54 -6.84
C TRP A 22 -9.68 -10.19 -7.16
N HIS A 23 -10.46 -9.12 -7.26
CA HIS A 23 -9.94 -7.76 -7.47
C HIS A 23 -9.16 -7.19 -6.26
N ASN A 24 -9.32 -7.77 -5.07
CA ASN A 24 -8.65 -7.33 -3.85
C ASN A 24 -7.44 -8.19 -3.45
N VAL A 25 -7.04 -9.17 -4.27
CA VAL A 25 -5.86 -10.01 -4.00
C VAL A 25 -4.59 -9.17 -3.81
N GLY A 26 -4.45 -8.06 -4.56
CA GLY A 26 -3.34 -7.12 -4.37
C GLY A 26 -3.29 -6.51 -2.97
N ARG A 27 -4.45 -6.09 -2.42
CA ARG A 27 -4.55 -5.61 -1.03
C ARG A 27 -4.18 -6.71 -0.04
N MET A 28 -4.72 -7.92 -0.23
CA MET A 28 -4.47 -9.07 0.65
C MET A 28 -2.98 -9.45 0.67
N ALA A 29 -2.31 -9.40 -0.48
CA ALA A 29 -0.87 -9.67 -0.58
C ALA A 29 -0.06 -8.64 0.23
N VAL A 30 -0.41 -7.35 0.11
CA VAL A 30 0.23 -6.29 0.90
C VAL A 30 -0.03 -6.45 2.39
N ASP A 31 -1.26 -6.77 2.80
CA ASP A 31 -1.59 -7.01 4.20
C ASP A 31 -0.77 -8.16 4.77
N ARG A 32 -0.67 -9.27 4.03
CA ARG A 32 0.08 -10.45 4.46
C ARG A 32 1.58 -10.16 4.56
N LEU A 33 2.14 -9.48 3.56
CA LEU A 33 3.55 -9.11 3.55
C LEU A 33 3.89 -8.14 4.68
N ALA A 34 3.10 -7.08 4.84
CA ALA A 34 3.30 -6.11 5.91
C ALA A 34 3.16 -6.75 7.31
N GLN A 35 2.17 -7.64 7.49
CA GLN A 35 2.00 -8.40 8.72
C GLN A 35 3.21 -9.29 9.03
N SER A 36 3.76 -9.98 8.02
CA SER A 36 4.93 -10.86 8.21
C SER A 36 6.19 -10.13 8.68
N HIS A 37 6.26 -8.81 8.42
CA HIS A 37 7.35 -7.94 8.86
C HIS A 37 6.97 -7.02 10.03
N GLY A 38 5.79 -7.17 10.63
CA GLY A 38 5.34 -6.34 11.75
C GLY A 38 5.09 -4.87 11.40
N ILE A 39 4.83 -4.55 10.13
CA ILE A 39 4.64 -3.18 9.64
C ILE A 39 3.14 -2.88 9.56
N PRO A 40 2.60 -1.97 10.41
CA PRO A 40 1.17 -1.66 10.39
C PRO A 40 0.78 -0.72 9.24
N VAL A 41 -0.10 -1.17 8.35
CA VAL A 41 -0.68 -0.37 7.25
C VAL A 41 -1.97 0.31 7.70
N LYS A 42 -1.85 1.32 8.57
CA LYS A 42 -3.00 1.99 9.21
C LYS A 42 -3.04 3.51 9.03
N ARG A 43 -1.94 4.13 8.59
CA ARG A 43 -1.86 5.59 8.47
C ARG A 43 -2.65 6.04 7.24
N ARG A 44 -3.51 7.04 7.37
CA ARG A 44 -4.27 7.57 6.24
C ARG A 44 -3.44 8.64 5.51
N ARG A 45 -2.98 8.34 4.31
CA ARG A 45 -2.20 9.27 3.47
C ARG A 45 -2.34 8.93 1.99
N PHE A 46 -2.10 9.89 1.10
CA PHE A 46 -2.16 9.71 -0.36
C PHE A 46 -3.50 9.13 -0.84
N ARG A 47 -4.62 9.48 -0.19
CA ARG A 47 -5.95 8.88 -0.44
C ARG A 47 -6.01 7.36 -0.23
N GLY A 48 -5.18 6.81 0.65
CA GLY A 48 -5.13 5.39 0.98
C GLY A 48 -4.66 5.13 2.41
N LEU A 49 -4.41 3.86 2.71
CA LEU A 49 -3.73 3.41 3.92
C LEU A 49 -2.26 3.16 3.62
N THR A 50 -1.38 3.59 4.52
CA THR A 50 0.07 3.45 4.39
C THR A 50 0.70 2.88 5.65
N GLY A 51 1.86 2.25 5.46
CA GLY A 51 2.77 1.82 6.52
C GLY A 51 4.20 1.88 6.00
N ASP A 52 5.12 2.40 6.81
CA ASP A 52 6.53 2.52 6.47
C ASP A 52 7.34 1.62 7.41
N GLY A 53 8.36 0.95 6.89
CA GLY A 53 9.23 0.09 7.68
C GLY A 53 10.54 -0.25 6.97
N LEU A 54 11.27 -1.19 7.57
CA LEU A 54 12.52 -1.74 7.03
C LEU A 54 12.34 -3.24 6.82
N ILE A 55 12.71 -3.73 5.64
CA ILE A 55 12.75 -5.15 5.30
C ILE A 55 14.17 -5.46 4.83
N GLY A 56 14.90 -6.30 5.55
CA GLY A 56 16.29 -6.63 5.21
C GLY A 56 17.24 -5.44 5.14
N GLY A 57 16.96 -4.36 5.89
CA GLY A 57 17.73 -3.11 5.85
C GLY A 57 17.27 -2.11 4.78
N THR A 58 16.35 -2.50 3.89
CA THR A 58 15.80 -1.65 2.83
C THR A 58 14.54 -0.95 3.29
N ARG A 59 14.38 0.33 2.97
CA ARG A 59 13.16 1.09 3.31
C ARG A 59 12.02 0.69 2.39
N VAL A 60 10.90 0.31 2.99
CA VAL A 60 9.70 -0.09 2.26
C VAL A 60 8.51 0.69 2.78
N ARG A 61 7.74 1.26 1.85
CA ARG A 61 6.43 1.86 2.09
C ARG A 61 5.36 0.97 1.45
N PHE A 62 4.41 0.54 2.25
CA PHE A 62 3.18 -0.07 1.78
C PHE A 62 2.13 1.00 1.52
N LEU A 63 1.37 0.82 0.44
CA LEU A 63 0.22 1.66 0.10
C LEU A 63 -0.96 0.78 -0.33
N GLN A 64 -2.13 1.08 0.21
CA GLN A 64 -3.41 0.53 -0.27
C GLN A 64 -4.36 1.70 -0.60
N PRO A 65 -4.57 2.02 -1.89
CA PRO A 65 -5.46 3.10 -2.29
C PRO A 65 -6.89 2.90 -1.80
N ASN A 66 -7.53 3.95 -1.28
CA ASN A 66 -8.96 3.97 -0.94
C ASN A 66 -9.72 4.85 -1.94
N THR A 67 -9.36 4.74 -3.21
CA THR A 67 -9.92 5.54 -4.31
C THR A 67 -10.84 4.75 -5.23
N TYR A 68 -11.11 3.47 -4.92
CA TYR A 68 -11.59 2.46 -5.87
C TYR A 68 -10.55 2.15 -6.96
N MET A 69 -10.68 0.97 -7.57
CA MET A 69 -9.67 0.41 -8.47
C MET A 69 -9.36 1.33 -9.65
N ASN A 70 -10.40 1.85 -10.29
CA ASN A 70 -10.29 2.70 -11.48
C ASN A 70 -9.56 4.04 -11.23
N LEU A 71 -9.58 4.54 -9.99
CA LEU A 71 -8.92 5.80 -9.62
C LEU A 71 -7.67 5.56 -8.77
N SER A 72 -7.06 4.37 -8.84
CA SER A 72 -5.84 4.05 -8.09
C SER A 72 -4.70 5.02 -8.43
N GLY A 73 -4.58 5.45 -9.69
CA GLY A 73 -3.54 6.37 -10.16
C GLY A 73 -3.47 7.68 -9.37
N GLU A 74 -4.60 8.21 -8.91
CA GLU A 74 -4.62 9.43 -8.08
C GLU A 74 -3.91 9.25 -6.73
N SER A 75 -3.95 8.03 -6.17
CA SER A 75 -3.25 7.69 -4.93
C SER A 75 -1.77 7.47 -5.20
N LEU A 76 -1.43 6.74 -6.27
CA LEU A 76 -0.05 6.43 -6.65
C LEU A 76 0.75 7.68 -6.97
N VAL A 77 0.21 8.60 -7.80
CA VAL A 77 0.90 9.84 -8.17
C VAL A 77 1.23 10.67 -6.93
N ARG A 78 0.31 10.78 -5.97
CA ARG A 78 0.55 11.51 -4.71
C ARG A 78 1.61 10.84 -3.84
N ALA A 79 1.70 9.51 -3.87
CA ALA A 79 2.69 8.76 -3.10
C ALA A 79 4.09 8.85 -3.73
N MET A 80 4.19 8.78 -5.06
CA MET A 80 5.45 8.91 -5.80
C MET A 80 5.98 10.35 -5.77
N ALA A 81 5.11 11.36 -5.79
CA ALA A 81 5.51 12.75 -5.61
C ALA A 81 5.99 13.08 -4.19
N PHE A 82 5.85 12.14 -3.24
CA PHE A 82 6.25 12.29 -1.84
C PHE A 82 7.54 11.50 -1.51
N GLU A 83 8.48 11.44 -2.45
CA GLU A 83 9.84 10.92 -2.21
C GLU A 83 10.89 12.04 -2.18
#